data_AF-A0A2M7BD04-F1
#
_entry.id   AF-A0A2M7BD04-F1
#
_cell.length_a   1.000
_cell.length_b   1.000
_cell.length_c   1.000
_cell.angle_alpha   90.00
_cell.angle_beta   90.00
_cell.angle_gamma   90.00
#
_symmetry.space_group_name_H-M   'P 1'
#
loop_
_entity.id
_entity.type
_entity.pdbx_description
1 polymer ?
#
loop_
_entity_poly.entity_id
_entity_poly.type
_entity_poly.pdbx_seq_one_letter_code
_entity_poly.pdbx_strand_id
1 'polypeptide(L)'
;MLREGENYGRAQKCAKTMVIDYSAPNIAKPFGIGHLRSTNIGQAIYNFYKFLGWKVVGDNHLGDWGTQFGKLIYQINKNPSQNLTIEVLEQLYIEFHQEAEKDPKIESEARAWFKKLEEGDKEAKGIWQTCVDISKKEFDRVYKLLGVQIDYTYGESFYQDKMEAVLEDCRKKGILKESQGAQVVEIPGEELPGMLVKSDGATTYLLRDLATVKFRKEKWQPDLFVYEVGADQTLHFNQLFKICEQLGYGNKEMFVHVAHGLIRWKEGKFSTRKGTTIHLKEVLDEAVKRAAEINQDSAIAVGIGAVKYNDLKQNPRTDVIFDWEQMLSLQGNSGPYLQYTYARTQSVLAKSEFLISNFKINSNFKLLNA
;
A
#
# COMPACT_ATOMS: atom_id res chain seq x y z
N MET A 1 -6.58 -31.05 -15.77
CA MET A 1 -6.84 -29.72 -16.34
C MET A 1 -8.32 -29.36 -16.39
N LEU A 2 -9.12 -29.76 -17.39
CA LEU A 2 -10.53 -29.29 -17.55
C LEU A 2 -11.45 -29.60 -16.36
N ARG A 3 -11.25 -30.72 -15.66
CA ARG A 3 -12.03 -31.10 -14.47
C ARG A 3 -11.67 -30.29 -13.22
N GLU A 4 -10.47 -29.68 -13.18
CA GLU A 4 -10.02 -28.90 -12.04
C GLU A 4 -10.57 -27.47 -12.06
N GLY A 5 -11.00 -26.97 -13.23
CA GLY A 5 -11.61 -25.64 -13.37
C GLY A 5 -10.73 -24.53 -12.80
N GLU A 6 -11.28 -23.73 -11.88
CA GLU A 6 -10.57 -22.66 -11.16
C GLU A 6 -9.41 -23.16 -10.26
N ASN A 7 -9.30 -24.46 -10.03
CA ASN A 7 -8.21 -25.07 -9.25
C ASN A 7 -7.07 -25.60 -10.13
N TYR A 8 -7.16 -25.50 -11.45
CA TYR A 8 -6.10 -25.98 -12.32
C TYR A 8 -4.78 -25.24 -12.03
N GLY A 9 -3.72 -25.99 -11.68
CA GLY A 9 -2.42 -25.44 -11.29
C GLY A 9 -2.31 -25.00 -9.83
N ARG A 10 -3.37 -25.16 -9.02
CA ARG A 10 -3.36 -24.86 -7.59
C ARG A 10 -2.52 -25.89 -6.85
N ALA A 11 -1.65 -25.45 -5.94
CA ALA A 11 -0.91 -26.37 -5.09
C ALA A 11 -1.72 -26.78 -3.85
N GLN A 12 -1.38 -27.92 -3.25
CA GLN A 12 -1.98 -28.33 -1.99
C GLN A 12 -1.59 -27.36 -0.86
N LYS A 13 -2.47 -27.24 0.14
CA LYS A 13 -2.16 -26.44 1.34
C LYS A 13 -0.86 -26.94 1.97
N CYS A 14 0.03 -26.01 2.29
CA CYS A 14 1.27 -26.29 2.99
C CYS A 14 1.29 -25.60 4.36
N ALA A 15 2.20 -26.05 5.24
CA ALA A 15 2.37 -25.47 6.58
C ALA A 15 3.16 -24.16 6.59
N LYS A 16 3.30 -23.49 5.43
CA LYS A 16 4.07 -22.25 5.31
C LYS A 16 3.17 -21.01 5.40
N THR A 17 3.68 -19.97 6.06
CA THR A 17 3.01 -18.69 6.25
C THR A 17 3.83 -17.57 5.62
N MET A 18 3.17 -16.75 4.79
CA MET A 18 3.72 -15.51 4.26
C MET A 18 2.96 -14.32 4.85
N VAL A 19 3.69 -13.32 5.33
CA VAL A 19 3.14 -11.99 5.65
C VAL A 19 3.57 -11.04 4.55
N ILE A 20 2.61 -10.34 3.95
CA ILE A 20 2.87 -9.32 2.94
C ILE A 20 2.37 -7.96 3.41
N ASP A 21 3.25 -6.97 3.37
CA ASP A 21 2.98 -5.56 3.60
C ASP A 21 2.87 -4.86 2.25
N TYR A 22 1.73 -4.21 2.00
CA TYR A 22 1.48 -3.55 0.72
C TYR A 22 0.38 -2.50 0.83
N SER A 23 0.29 -1.67 -0.21
CA SER A 23 -0.55 -0.46 -0.28
C SER A 23 -0.06 0.67 0.62
N ALA A 24 -0.08 0.45 1.94
CA ALA A 24 0.46 1.31 2.99
C ALA A 24 0.30 2.84 2.73
N PRO A 25 -0.91 3.34 2.41
CA PRO A 25 -1.09 4.76 2.15
C PRO A 25 -0.94 5.59 3.43
N ASN A 26 -0.50 6.83 3.25
CA ASN A 26 -0.60 7.85 4.30
C ASN A 26 -2.06 8.26 4.46
N ILE A 27 -2.56 8.29 5.69
CA ILE A 27 -3.93 8.76 5.95
C ILE A 27 -4.02 10.29 5.83
N ALA A 28 -5.25 10.79 5.81
CA ALA A 28 -5.60 12.20 5.70
C ALA A 28 -5.11 12.88 4.40
N LYS A 29 -4.87 12.08 3.36
CA LYS A 29 -4.70 12.51 1.98
C LYS A 29 -5.42 11.52 1.06
N PRO A 30 -5.98 11.97 -0.07
CA PRO A 30 -6.55 11.08 -1.06
C PRO A 30 -5.52 10.05 -1.55
N PHE A 31 -6.04 8.91 -1.99
CA PHE A 31 -5.22 7.81 -2.49
C PHE A 31 -4.47 8.27 -3.74
N GLY A 32 -3.17 8.58 -3.60
CA GLY A 32 -2.34 8.98 -4.74
C GLY A 32 -2.09 7.82 -5.69
N ILE A 33 -1.93 8.10 -6.98
CA ILE A 33 -1.65 7.05 -7.97
C ILE A 33 -0.37 6.25 -7.66
N GLY A 34 0.60 6.82 -6.94
CA GLY A 34 1.82 6.09 -6.54
C GLY A 34 1.51 4.83 -5.72
N HIS A 35 0.45 4.86 -4.91
CA HIS A 35 0.03 3.71 -4.10
C HIS A 35 -0.67 2.61 -4.93
N LEU A 36 -1.04 2.88 -6.19
CA LEU A 36 -1.63 1.88 -7.09
C LEU A 36 -0.69 0.69 -7.28
N ARG A 37 0.60 0.95 -7.52
CA ARG A 37 1.57 -0.11 -7.79
C ARG A 37 1.67 -1.06 -6.62
N SER A 38 1.85 -0.50 -5.42
CA SER A 38 1.93 -1.31 -4.23
C SER A 38 0.69 -2.14 -3.97
N THR A 39 -0.46 -1.50 -4.14
CA THR A 39 -1.76 -2.15 -4.00
C THR A 39 -1.93 -3.31 -4.99
N ASN A 40 -1.61 -3.11 -6.27
CA ASN A 40 -1.81 -4.10 -7.32
C ASN A 40 -0.81 -5.25 -7.26
N ILE A 41 0.49 -4.93 -7.15
CA ILE A 41 1.57 -5.91 -7.10
C ILE A 41 1.44 -6.75 -5.84
N GLY A 42 1.20 -6.11 -4.70
CA GLY A 42 0.97 -6.80 -3.42
C GLY A 42 -0.23 -7.73 -3.50
N GLN A 43 -1.36 -7.29 -4.05
CA GLN A 43 -2.54 -8.15 -4.24
C GLN A 43 -2.27 -9.33 -5.18
N ALA A 44 -1.48 -9.13 -6.23
CA ALA A 44 -1.10 -10.20 -7.15
C ALA A 44 -0.25 -11.28 -6.44
N ILE A 45 0.74 -10.86 -5.64
CA ILE A 45 1.57 -11.76 -4.83
C ILE A 45 0.71 -12.49 -3.78
N TYR A 46 -0.17 -11.76 -3.10
CA TYR A 46 -1.12 -12.31 -2.14
C TYR A 46 -1.95 -13.45 -2.74
N ASN A 47 -2.55 -13.20 -3.91
CA ASN A 47 -3.36 -14.18 -4.63
C ASN A 47 -2.52 -15.37 -5.09
N PHE A 48 -1.31 -15.11 -5.60
CA PHE A 48 -0.41 -16.14 -6.09
C PHE A 48 0.01 -17.12 -4.98
N TYR A 49 0.46 -16.61 -3.83
CA TYR A 49 0.84 -17.47 -2.71
C TYR A 49 -0.34 -18.22 -2.09
N LYS A 50 -1.53 -17.61 -2.03
CA LYS A 50 -2.76 -18.33 -1.66
C LYS A 50 -3.06 -19.48 -2.64
N PHE A 51 -2.87 -19.26 -3.94
CA PHE A 51 -3.04 -20.28 -4.96
C PHE A 51 -1.98 -21.39 -4.87
N LEU A 52 -0.80 -21.08 -4.35
CA LEU A 52 0.24 -22.05 -4.01
C LEU A 52 0.01 -22.74 -2.65
N GLY A 53 -1.16 -22.55 -2.02
CA GLY A 53 -1.53 -23.25 -0.80
C GLY A 53 -0.86 -22.72 0.48
N TRP A 54 -0.19 -21.57 0.43
CA TRP A 54 0.36 -20.92 1.63
C TRP A 54 -0.75 -20.28 2.46
N LYS A 55 -0.54 -20.18 3.77
CA LYS A 55 -1.27 -19.22 4.59
C LYS A 55 -0.70 -17.83 4.29
N VAL A 56 -1.53 -16.92 3.81
CA VAL A 56 -1.11 -15.55 3.52
C VAL A 56 -1.81 -14.59 4.46
N VAL A 57 -1.05 -13.64 5.01
CA VAL A 57 -1.54 -12.53 5.82
C VAL A 57 -1.20 -11.23 5.11
N GLY A 58 -2.21 -10.50 4.66
CA GLY A 58 -2.06 -9.16 4.09
C GLY A 58 -2.21 -8.10 5.18
N ASP A 59 -1.15 -7.36 5.45
CA ASP A 59 -1.14 -6.25 6.41
C ASP A 59 -0.96 -4.93 5.68
N ASN A 60 -1.76 -3.93 6.04
CA ASN A 60 -1.73 -2.60 5.45
C ASN A 60 -1.14 -1.61 6.47
N HIS A 61 0.17 -1.34 6.34
CA HIS A 61 0.92 -0.50 7.26
C HIS A 61 0.66 0.99 7.02
N LEU A 62 -0.49 1.48 7.48
CA LEU A 62 -0.90 2.87 7.27
C LEU A 62 0.07 3.86 7.90
N GLY A 63 0.41 4.91 7.16
CA GLY A 63 1.10 6.10 7.68
C GLY A 63 0.13 6.96 8.50
N ASP A 64 -0.24 6.48 9.68
CA ASP A 64 -1.22 7.08 10.59
C ASP A 64 -0.61 7.76 11.83
N TRP A 65 0.72 7.92 11.85
CA TRP A 65 1.41 8.65 12.91
C TRP A 65 2.45 9.63 12.38
N GLY A 66 2.58 10.80 13.01
CA GLY A 66 3.58 11.81 12.63
C GLY A 66 3.10 13.26 12.72
N THR A 67 4.04 14.18 12.54
CA THR A 67 3.83 15.63 12.74
C THR A 67 2.76 16.23 11.83
N GLN A 68 2.46 15.59 10.69
CA GLN A 68 1.35 15.94 9.81
C GLN A 68 -0.01 15.96 10.54
N PHE A 69 -0.20 15.11 11.56
CA PHE A 69 -1.44 15.10 12.34
C PHE A 69 -1.56 16.31 13.26
N GLY A 70 -0.44 16.82 13.80
CA GLY A 70 -0.45 18.08 14.54
C GLY A 70 -1.01 19.24 13.72
N LYS A 71 -0.67 19.28 12.43
CA LYS A 71 -1.15 20.29 11.47
C LYS A 71 -2.64 20.18 11.20
N LEU A 72 -3.13 18.96 11.00
CA LEU A 72 -4.56 18.69 10.78
C LEU A 72 -5.39 18.93 12.04
N ILE A 73 -4.92 18.45 13.19
CA ILE A 73 -5.58 18.68 14.48
C ILE A 73 -5.70 20.17 14.75
N TYR A 74 -4.63 20.94 14.50
CA TYR A 74 -4.67 22.40 14.60
C TYR A 74 -5.80 23.01 13.76
N GLN A 75 -5.88 22.66 12.47
CA GLN A 75 -6.89 23.24 11.58
C GLN A 75 -8.31 22.83 11.93
N ILE A 76 -8.53 21.55 12.25
CA ILE A 76 -9.86 21.04 12.64
C ILE A 76 -10.29 21.68 13.96
N ASN A 77 -9.37 21.82 14.92
CA ASN A 77 -9.68 22.47 16.18
C ASN A 77 -10.00 23.97 16.01
N LYS A 78 -9.35 24.64 15.06
CA LYS A 78 -9.65 26.03 14.70
C LYS A 78 -11.05 26.19 14.10
N ASN A 79 -11.56 25.18 13.40
CA ASN A 79 -12.92 25.19 12.82
C ASN A 79 -13.66 23.83 12.97
N PRO A 80 -14.19 23.52 14.16
CA PRO A 80 -14.69 22.19 14.49
C PRO A 80 -16.03 21.82 13.84
N SER A 81 -16.77 22.79 13.29
CA SER A 81 -18.11 22.58 12.72
C SER A 81 -18.10 22.10 11.26
N GLN A 82 -16.94 21.80 10.69
CA GLN A 82 -16.81 21.43 9.29
C GLN A 82 -17.19 19.96 9.05
N ASN A 83 -17.94 19.69 7.97
CA ASN A 83 -18.18 18.32 7.53
C ASN A 83 -16.90 17.75 6.92
N LEU A 84 -16.24 16.84 7.64
CA LEU A 84 -14.94 16.29 7.23
C LEU A 84 -15.10 15.17 6.19
N THR A 85 -14.43 15.36 5.04
CA THR A 85 -14.21 14.34 4.00
C THR A 85 -12.72 14.23 3.69
N ILE A 86 -12.30 13.24 2.90
CA ILE A 86 -10.88 13.09 2.56
C ILE A 86 -10.35 14.31 1.76
N GLU A 87 -11.19 14.90 0.90
CA GLU A 87 -10.87 16.10 0.14
C GLU A 87 -10.77 17.32 1.05
N VAL A 88 -11.64 17.42 2.06
CA VAL A 88 -11.55 18.47 3.08
C VAL A 88 -10.28 18.32 3.91
N LEU A 89 -9.88 17.11 4.29
CA LEU A 89 -8.62 16.88 5.01
C LEU A 89 -7.41 17.31 4.17
N GLU A 90 -7.39 17.01 2.87
CA GLU A 90 -6.34 17.49 1.96
C GLU A 90 -6.31 19.02 1.90
N GLN A 91 -7.49 19.64 1.76
CA GLN A 91 -7.63 21.09 1.70
C GLN A 91 -7.15 21.77 2.98
N LEU A 92 -7.54 21.26 4.16
CA LEU A 92 -7.07 21.79 5.45
C LEU A 92 -5.55 21.66 5.59
N TYR A 93 -4.96 20.57 5.09
CA TYR A 93 -3.51 20.43 5.08
C TYR A 93 -2.85 21.48 4.18
N ILE A 94 -3.40 21.78 3.00
CA ILE A 94 -2.89 22.83 2.10
C ILE A 94 -3.03 24.21 2.76
N GLU A 95 -4.19 24.51 3.34
CA GLU A 95 -4.46 25.78 4.05
C GLU A 95 -3.49 25.98 5.21
N PHE A 96 -3.20 24.94 5.99
CA PHE A 96 -2.17 24.99 7.02
C PHE A 96 -0.82 25.47 6.49
N HIS A 97 -0.36 24.95 5.36
CA HIS A 97 0.96 25.34 4.83
C HIS A 97 0.96 26.79 4.35
N GLN A 98 -0.13 27.24 3.72
CA GLN A 98 -0.29 28.64 3.30
C GLN A 98 -0.35 29.61 4.48
N GLU A 99 -0.94 29.20 5.60
CA GLU A 99 -0.97 29.99 6.84
C GLU A 99 0.40 30.00 7.51
N ALA A 100 1.06 28.84 7.64
CA ALA A 100 2.38 28.69 8.25
C ALA A 100 3.49 29.44 7.50
N GLU A 101 3.38 29.58 6.17
CA GLU A 101 4.27 30.44 5.38
C GLU A 101 4.18 31.93 5.76
N LYS A 102 2.99 32.37 6.21
CA LYS A 102 2.72 33.76 6.61
C LYS A 102 3.03 33.99 8.09
N ASP A 103 2.82 33.00 8.94
CA ASP A 103 3.13 33.04 10.37
C ASP A 103 3.86 31.77 10.83
N PRO A 104 5.19 31.81 10.99
CA PRO A 104 5.99 30.67 11.46
C PRO A 104 5.59 30.14 12.85
N LYS A 105 4.85 30.91 13.66
CA LYS A 105 4.36 30.43 14.98
C LYS A 105 3.38 29.28 14.85
N ILE A 106 2.64 29.20 13.74
CA ILE A 106 1.65 28.15 13.46
C ILE A 106 2.32 26.76 13.43
N GLU A 107 3.55 26.65 12.94
CA GLU A 107 4.32 25.39 13.00
C GLU A 107 4.59 24.94 14.44
N SER A 108 4.81 25.89 15.36
CA SER A 108 5.02 25.58 16.78
C SER A 108 3.73 25.13 17.44
N GLU A 109 2.59 25.73 17.08
CA GLU A 109 1.27 25.32 17.56
C GLU A 109 0.88 23.92 17.07
N ALA A 110 1.14 23.61 15.79
CA ALA A 110 0.94 22.25 15.26
C ALA A 110 1.82 21.21 15.95
N ARG A 111 3.09 21.53 16.24
CA ARG A 111 3.97 20.65 17.02
C ARG A 111 3.43 20.42 18.43
N ALA A 112 2.87 21.44 19.07
CA ALA A 112 2.24 21.30 20.39
C ALA A 112 1.01 20.37 20.33
N TRP A 113 0.19 20.47 19.28
CA TRP A 113 -0.94 19.54 19.07
C TRP A 113 -0.49 18.10 18.84
N PHE A 114 0.58 17.89 18.06
CA PHE A 114 1.13 16.55 17.89
C PHE A 114 1.68 15.99 19.21
N LYS A 115 2.37 16.82 20.00
CA LYS A 115 2.84 16.41 21.33
C LYS A 115 1.69 16.00 22.26
N LYS A 116 0.58 16.75 22.26
CA LYS A 116 -0.64 16.36 23.00
C LYS A 116 -1.16 14.99 22.56
N LEU A 117 -1.16 14.72 21.26
CA LEU A 117 -1.56 13.42 20.71
C LEU A 117 -0.63 12.30 21.22
N GLU A 118 0.69 12.53 21.25
CA GLU A 118 1.68 11.59 21.81
C GLU A 118 1.49 11.35 23.31
N GLU A 119 1.10 12.38 24.05
CA GLU A 119 0.81 12.31 25.50
C GLU A 119 -0.57 11.68 25.80
N GLY A 120 -1.33 11.28 24.77
CA GLY A 120 -2.62 10.60 24.93
C GLY A 120 -3.78 11.53 25.27
N ASP A 121 -3.67 12.82 24.98
CA ASP A 121 -4.75 13.79 25.16
C ASP A 121 -6.04 13.35 24.44
N LYS A 122 -7.17 13.45 25.14
CA LYS A 122 -8.45 12.91 24.65
C LYS A 122 -8.99 13.69 23.45
N GLU A 123 -8.80 15.00 23.43
CA GLU A 123 -9.28 15.87 22.35
C GLU A 123 -8.46 15.63 21.08
N ALA A 124 -7.13 15.71 21.19
CA ALA A 124 -6.21 15.43 20.09
C ALA A 124 -6.44 14.03 19.51
N LYS A 125 -6.60 13.01 20.37
CA LYS A 125 -6.87 11.63 19.96
C LYS A 125 -8.23 11.47 19.26
N GLY A 126 -9.26 12.17 19.73
CA GLY A 126 -10.59 12.15 19.11
C GLY A 126 -10.57 12.71 17.68
N ILE A 127 -9.88 13.84 17.47
CA ILE A 127 -9.72 14.44 16.15
C ILE A 127 -8.88 13.53 15.23
N TRP A 128 -7.75 13.03 15.73
CA TRP A 128 -6.90 12.10 14.99
C TRP A 128 -7.66 10.84 14.54
N GLN A 129 -8.42 10.21 15.45
CA GLN A 129 -9.19 9.01 15.13
C GLN A 129 -10.23 9.29 14.03
N THR A 130 -10.86 10.47 14.05
CA THR A 130 -11.80 10.89 12.99
C THR A 130 -11.10 10.96 11.63
N CYS A 131 -9.88 11.54 11.57
CA CYS A 131 -9.09 11.57 10.34
C CYS A 131 -8.72 10.16 9.85
N VAL A 132 -8.34 9.26 10.76
CA VAL A 132 -8.03 7.85 10.47
C VAL A 132 -9.24 7.16 9.85
N ASP A 133 -10.42 7.31 10.48
CA ASP A 133 -11.65 6.60 10.08
C ASP A 133 -12.16 7.08 8.71
N ILE A 134 -12.12 8.39 8.46
CA ILE A 134 -12.46 8.97 7.14
C ILE A 134 -11.54 8.40 6.05
N SER A 135 -10.25 8.33 6.32
CA SER A 135 -9.26 7.83 5.36
C SER A 135 -9.47 6.34 5.07
N LYS A 136 -9.67 5.53 6.11
CA LYS A 136 -9.96 4.09 5.97
C LYS A 136 -11.20 3.83 5.12
N LYS A 137 -12.28 4.59 5.37
CA LYS A 137 -13.51 4.46 4.59
C LYS A 137 -13.31 4.75 3.11
N GLU A 138 -12.47 5.72 2.76
CA GLU A 138 -12.15 6.00 1.36
C GLU A 138 -11.25 4.90 0.77
N PHE A 139 -10.27 4.43 1.52
CA PHE A 139 -9.38 3.36 1.07
C PHE A 139 -10.15 2.06 0.80
N ASP A 140 -11.09 1.69 1.68
CA ASP A 140 -11.95 0.52 1.51
C ASP A 140 -12.79 0.58 0.22
N ARG A 141 -13.24 1.78 -0.18
CA ARG A 141 -13.95 1.98 -1.45
C ARG A 141 -13.05 1.69 -2.64
N VAL A 142 -11.82 2.22 -2.62
CA VAL A 142 -10.82 2.00 -3.65
C VAL A 142 -10.40 0.52 -3.71
N TYR A 143 -10.14 -0.11 -2.56
CA TYR A 143 -9.81 -1.54 -2.48
C TYR A 143 -10.92 -2.43 -3.02
N LYS A 144 -12.17 -2.13 -2.68
CA LYS A 144 -13.32 -2.86 -3.24
C LYS A 144 -13.38 -2.76 -4.76
N LEU A 145 -13.16 -1.56 -5.31
CA LEU A 145 -13.15 -1.34 -6.76
C LEU A 145 -12.00 -2.11 -7.45
N LEU A 146 -10.83 -2.15 -6.82
CA LEU A 146 -9.66 -2.87 -7.34
C LEU A 146 -9.70 -4.38 -7.08
N GLY A 147 -10.64 -4.88 -6.27
CA GLY A 147 -10.68 -6.29 -5.85
C GLY A 147 -9.48 -6.67 -4.98
N VAL A 148 -9.13 -5.80 -4.03
CA VAL A 148 -8.03 -5.96 -3.08
C VAL A 148 -8.55 -6.50 -1.75
N GLN A 149 -7.84 -7.45 -1.16
CA GLN A 149 -8.15 -8.06 0.13
C GLN A 149 -7.06 -7.71 1.15
N ILE A 150 -7.40 -6.87 2.13
CA ILE A 150 -6.54 -6.59 3.28
C ILE A 150 -7.06 -7.39 4.49
N ASP A 151 -6.20 -8.16 5.17
CA ASP A 151 -6.59 -8.96 6.33
C ASP A 151 -6.46 -8.15 7.63
N TYR A 152 -5.43 -7.29 7.73
CA TYR A 152 -5.18 -6.41 8.86
C TYR A 152 -4.74 -5.02 8.40
N THR A 153 -5.04 -4.02 9.21
CA THR A 153 -4.68 -2.61 8.96
C THR A 153 -3.99 -2.05 10.20
N TYR A 154 -2.79 -2.54 10.50
CA TYR A 154 -1.97 -2.03 11.60
C TYR A 154 -1.08 -0.90 11.10
N GLY A 155 -1.52 0.34 11.37
CA GLY A 155 -0.73 1.53 11.08
C GLY A 155 0.44 1.74 12.04
N GLU A 156 1.28 2.72 11.72
CA GLU A 156 2.43 3.15 12.51
C GLU A 156 2.10 3.40 13.99
N SER A 157 0.93 3.98 14.27
CA SER A 157 0.43 4.28 15.61
C SER A 157 0.31 3.04 16.51
N PHE A 158 0.02 1.87 15.92
CA PHE A 158 -0.17 0.61 16.65
C PHE A 158 1.12 0.09 17.31
N TYR A 159 2.28 0.52 16.79
CA TYR A 159 3.58 0.01 17.20
C TYR A 159 4.30 0.90 18.22
N GLN A 160 3.72 2.03 18.61
CA GLN A 160 4.40 3.00 19.46
C GLN A 160 4.81 2.42 20.82
N ASP A 161 3.91 1.67 21.45
CA ASP A 161 4.11 0.99 22.74
C ASP A 161 5.04 -0.23 22.65
N LYS A 162 5.50 -0.60 21.45
CA LYS A 162 6.32 -1.81 21.19
C LYS A 162 7.77 -1.48 20.87
N MET A 163 8.10 -0.22 20.62
CA MET A 163 9.45 0.22 20.26
C MET A 163 10.45 0.01 21.41
N GLU A 164 10.05 0.20 22.66
CA GLU A 164 10.94 0.02 23.81
C GLU A 164 11.43 -1.43 23.93
N ALA A 165 10.57 -2.40 23.61
CA ALA A 165 10.96 -3.81 23.61
C ALA A 165 12.06 -4.12 22.58
N VAL A 166 12.08 -3.42 21.45
CA VAL A 166 13.14 -3.54 20.45
C VAL A 166 14.44 -2.93 20.95
N LEU A 167 14.39 -1.76 21.59
CA LEU A 167 15.59 -1.14 22.18
C LEU A 167 16.21 -2.06 23.24
N GLU A 168 15.38 -2.72 24.05
CA GLU A 168 15.84 -3.71 25.02
C GLU A 168 16.47 -4.94 24.37
N ASP A 169 15.88 -5.45 23.29
CA ASP A 169 16.48 -6.55 22.51
C ASP A 169 17.85 -6.14 21.92
N CYS A 170 17.98 -4.90 21.42
CA CYS A 170 19.26 -4.34 20.96
C CYS A 170 20.29 -4.22 22.10
N ARG A 171 19.88 -3.77 23.30
CA ARG A 171 20.75 -3.68 24.48
C ARG A 171 21.24 -5.07 24.92
N LYS A 172 20.34 -6.05 25.03
CA LYS A 172 20.68 -7.43 25.39
C LYS A 172 21.63 -8.09 24.39
N LYS A 173 21.51 -7.76 23.11
CA LYS A 173 22.42 -8.22 22.05
C LYS A 173 23.75 -7.46 22.01
N GLY A 174 23.88 -6.36 22.76
CA GLY A 174 25.08 -5.53 22.78
C GLY A 174 25.34 -4.75 21.49
N ILE A 175 24.30 -4.53 20.66
CA ILE A 175 24.43 -3.86 19.37
C ILE A 175 23.97 -2.39 19.40
N LEU A 176 23.28 -1.97 20.47
CA LEU A 176 22.87 -0.58 20.66
C LEU A 176 24.05 0.26 21.17
N LYS A 177 24.38 1.35 20.47
CA LYS A 177 25.44 2.29 20.85
C LYS A 177 24.91 3.71 20.92
N GLU A 178 25.53 4.53 21.76
CA GLU A 178 25.31 5.97 21.75
C GLU A 178 26.30 6.65 20.80
N SER A 179 25.82 7.60 20.01
CA SER A 179 26.62 8.41 19.11
C SER A 179 26.04 9.81 19.02
N GLN A 180 26.78 10.82 19.47
CA GLN A 180 26.37 12.23 19.44
C GLN A 180 24.99 12.47 20.11
N GLY A 181 24.70 11.75 21.19
CA GLY A 181 23.42 11.81 21.90
C GLY A 181 22.28 11.02 21.26
N ALA A 182 22.47 10.45 20.07
CA ALA A 182 21.53 9.53 19.43
C ALA A 182 21.83 8.06 19.80
N GLN A 183 20.82 7.20 19.69
CA GLN A 183 20.99 5.74 19.82
C GLN A 183 20.99 5.09 18.44
N VAL A 184 22.06 4.36 18.12
CA VAL A 184 22.33 3.78 16.81
C VAL A 184 22.73 2.31 16.91
N VAL A 185 22.54 1.57 15.82
CA VAL A 185 22.99 0.18 15.67
C VAL A 185 23.97 0.11 14.51
N GLU A 186 25.14 -0.48 14.76
CA GLU A 186 26.10 -0.77 13.69
C GLU A 186 25.57 -1.91 12.81
N ILE A 187 25.73 -1.73 11.49
CA ILE A 187 25.25 -2.69 10.51
C ILE A 187 26.46 -3.25 9.78
N PRO A 188 26.75 -4.56 9.91
CA PRO A 188 27.88 -5.18 9.22
C PRO A 188 27.86 -4.91 7.70
N GLY A 189 28.98 -4.39 7.20
CA GLY A 189 29.17 -4.07 5.78
C GLY A 189 28.49 -2.79 5.31
N GLU A 190 27.97 -1.95 6.20
CA GLU A 190 27.49 -0.59 5.89
C GLU A 190 28.39 0.45 6.57
N GLU A 191 28.67 1.55 5.90
CA GLU A 191 29.43 2.67 6.49
C GLU A 191 28.59 3.47 7.49
N LEU A 192 27.28 3.58 7.24
CA LEU A 192 26.36 4.36 8.06
C LEU A 192 25.60 3.46 9.04
N PRO A 193 25.61 3.79 10.35
CA PRO A 193 24.83 3.04 11.32
C PRO A 193 23.33 3.33 11.16
N GLY A 194 22.51 2.36 11.55
CA GLY A 194 21.06 2.53 11.62
C GLY A 194 20.67 3.33 12.86
N MET A 195 20.15 4.54 12.68
CA MET A 195 19.67 5.37 13.79
C MET A 195 18.31 4.87 14.28
N LEU A 196 18.18 4.59 15.57
CA LEU A 196 16.93 4.16 16.19
C LEU A 196 16.23 5.30 16.94
N VAL A 197 16.99 6.09 17.69
CA VAL A 197 16.51 7.26 18.45
C VAL A 197 17.43 8.44 18.17
N LYS A 198 16.84 9.60 17.88
CA LYS A 198 17.58 10.85 17.62
C LYS A 198 18.11 11.47 18.92
N SER A 199 18.97 12.48 18.79
CA SER A 199 19.55 13.21 19.93
C SER A 199 18.53 13.99 20.76
N ASP A 200 17.36 14.30 20.19
CA ASP A 200 16.24 14.94 20.89
C ASP A 200 15.29 13.92 21.56
N GLY A 201 15.62 12.63 21.52
CA GLY A 201 14.80 11.53 22.06
C GLY A 201 13.70 11.04 21.11
N ALA A 202 13.53 11.66 19.93
CA ALA A 202 12.50 11.23 18.98
C ALA A 202 12.86 9.88 18.32
N THR A 203 11.88 8.98 18.28
CA THR A 203 12.02 7.67 17.63
C THR A 203 11.99 7.78 16.11
N THR A 204 12.71 6.89 15.42
CA THR A 204 12.80 6.86 13.95
C THR A 204 11.83 5.84 13.32
N TYR A 205 11.63 5.95 12.01
CA TYR A 205 10.92 4.93 11.22
C TYR A 205 11.60 3.56 11.29
N LEU A 206 12.94 3.51 11.33
CA LEU A 206 13.68 2.25 11.45
C LEU A 206 13.34 1.51 12.75
N LEU A 207 13.29 2.22 13.88
CA LEU A 207 12.90 1.61 15.16
C LEU A 207 11.45 1.10 15.13
N ARG A 208 10.55 1.87 14.52
CA ARG A 208 9.15 1.48 14.36
C ARG A 208 9.00 0.23 13.49
N ASP A 209 9.71 0.15 12.37
CA ASP A 209 9.67 -1.01 11.49
C ASP A 209 10.30 -2.25 12.11
N LEU A 210 11.32 -2.10 12.95
CA LEU A 210 11.82 -3.21 13.77
C LEU A 210 10.75 -3.72 14.74
N ALA A 211 9.96 -2.81 15.35
CA ALA A 211 8.85 -3.19 16.21
C ALA A 211 7.73 -3.89 15.41
N THR A 212 7.48 -3.42 14.18
CA THR A 212 6.59 -4.06 13.22
C THR A 212 7.04 -5.49 12.93
N VAL A 213 8.30 -5.71 12.54
CA VAL A 213 8.84 -7.05 12.26
C VAL A 213 8.72 -7.95 13.49
N LYS A 214 9.12 -7.48 14.67
CA LYS A 214 9.04 -8.23 15.94
C LYS A 214 7.60 -8.69 16.21
N PHE A 215 6.64 -7.77 16.15
CA PHE A 215 5.23 -8.08 16.36
C PHE A 215 4.72 -9.12 15.35
N ARG A 216 5.02 -8.93 14.06
CA ARG A 216 4.59 -9.85 12.99
C ARG A 216 5.20 -11.24 13.18
N LYS A 217 6.48 -11.33 13.58
CA LYS A 217 7.14 -12.59 13.93
C LYS A 217 6.44 -13.30 15.08
N GLU A 218 6.20 -12.60 16.18
CA GLU A 218 5.59 -13.18 17.39
C GLU A 218 4.13 -13.61 17.14
N LYS A 219 3.38 -12.81 16.40
CA LYS A 219 1.96 -13.04 16.14
C LYS A 219 1.69 -14.11 15.09
N TRP A 220 2.44 -14.12 14.00
CA TRP A 220 2.13 -14.96 12.83
C TRP A 220 3.18 -16.01 12.52
N GLN A 221 4.38 -15.90 13.10
CA GLN A 221 5.51 -16.82 12.88
C GLN A 221 5.70 -17.16 11.38
N PRO A 222 5.83 -16.13 10.51
CA PRO A 222 5.90 -16.37 9.08
C PRO A 222 7.22 -17.00 8.67
N ASP A 223 7.18 -17.82 7.63
CA ASP A 223 8.36 -18.32 6.91
C ASP A 223 8.90 -17.28 5.93
N LEU A 224 8.07 -16.32 5.52
CA LEU A 224 8.39 -15.30 4.54
C LEU A 224 7.70 -13.96 4.86
N PHE A 225 8.49 -12.90 4.93
CA PHE A 225 8.07 -11.51 4.97
C PHE A 225 8.28 -10.90 3.58
N VAL A 226 7.23 -10.36 3.00
CA VAL A 226 7.26 -9.63 1.75
C VAL A 226 6.87 -8.18 2.01
N TYR A 227 7.74 -7.25 1.64
CA TYR A 227 7.47 -5.82 1.69
C TYR A 227 7.37 -5.30 0.26
N GLU A 228 6.16 -4.99 -0.18
CA GLU A 228 5.93 -4.30 -1.44
C GLU A 228 5.99 -2.80 -1.14
N VAL A 229 7.12 -2.18 -1.48
CA VAL A 229 7.38 -0.75 -1.24
C VAL A 229 8.22 -0.18 -2.38
N GLY A 230 8.09 1.12 -2.65
CA GLY A 230 8.85 1.81 -3.69
C GLY A 230 10.37 1.59 -3.61
N ALA A 231 11.02 1.59 -4.77
CA ALA A 231 12.45 1.34 -4.89
C ALA A 231 13.32 2.42 -4.20
N ASP A 232 12.77 3.61 -3.92
CA ASP A 232 13.40 4.66 -3.13
C ASP A 232 13.70 4.24 -1.68
N GLN A 233 12.98 3.24 -1.15
CA GLN A 233 13.15 2.72 0.22
C GLN A 233 14.14 1.54 0.31
N THR A 234 14.83 1.19 -0.78
CA THR A 234 15.71 0.00 -0.83
C THR A 234 16.81 0.04 0.24
N LEU A 235 17.45 1.19 0.47
CA LEU A 235 18.49 1.31 1.50
C LEU A 235 17.92 1.04 2.90
N HIS A 236 16.75 1.60 3.19
CA HIS A 236 16.05 1.42 4.47
C HIS A 236 15.74 -0.07 4.72
N PHE A 237 15.14 -0.77 3.76
CA PHE A 237 14.83 -2.20 3.90
C PHE A 237 16.09 -3.07 4.03
N ASN A 238 17.16 -2.74 3.30
CA ASN A 238 18.44 -3.42 3.46
C ASN A 238 18.99 -3.28 4.89
N GLN A 239 18.93 -2.07 5.46
CA GLN A 239 19.35 -1.83 6.84
C GLN A 239 18.44 -2.56 7.83
N LEU A 240 17.11 -2.45 7.66
CA LEU A 240 16.11 -3.12 8.48
C LEU A 240 16.35 -4.63 8.53
N PHE A 241 16.49 -5.30 7.38
CA PHE A 241 16.66 -6.74 7.31
C PHE A 241 17.97 -7.19 7.97
N LYS A 242 19.08 -6.48 7.75
CA LYS A 242 20.35 -6.78 8.42
C LYS A 242 20.25 -6.64 9.94
N ILE A 243 19.53 -5.64 10.45
CA ILE A 243 19.32 -5.50 11.90
C ILE A 243 18.40 -6.62 12.42
N CYS A 244 17.35 -6.99 11.70
CA CYS A 244 16.50 -8.13 12.03
C CYS A 244 17.29 -9.44 12.13
N GLU A 245 18.29 -9.66 11.26
CA GLU A 245 19.19 -10.81 11.34
C GLU A 245 20.05 -10.77 12.61
N GLN A 246 20.65 -9.61 12.95
CA GLN A 246 21.44 -9.45 14.18
C GLN A 246 20.61 -9.70 15.46
N LEU A 247 19.35 -9.25 15.46
CA LEU A 247 18.41 -9.44 16.56
C LEU A 247 17.85 -10.87 16.63
N GLY A 248 18.01 -11.67 15.56
CA GLY A 248 17.42 -13.00 15.46
C GLY A 248 15.91 -12.98 15.19
N TYR A 249 15.39 -11.90 14.61
CA TYR A 249 13.98 -11.80 14.19
C TYR A 249 13.70 -12.62 12.92
N GLY A 250 14.71 -12.89 12.11
CA GLY A 250 14.64 -13.82 10.98
C GLY A 250 16.04 -14.01 10.38
N ASN A 251 16.12 -14.77 9.29
CA ASN A 251 17.33 -14.84 8.48
C ASN A 251 17.09 -14.12 7.14
N LYS A 252 18.15 -13.89 6.36
CA LYS A 252 18.10 -13.24 5.05
C LYS A 252 17.05 -13.83 4.08
N GLU A 253 16.82 -15.14 4.12
CA GLU A 253 15.92 -15.85 3.19
C GLU A 253 14.44 -15.59 3.52
N MET A 254 14.15 -15.17 4.75
CA MET A 254 12.81 -14.81 5.20
C MET A 254 12.36 -13.42 4.76
N PHE A 255 13.25 -12.54 4.28
CA PHE A 255 12.90 -11.15 3.99
C PHE A 255 13.05 -10.81 2.51
N VAL A 256 11.98 -10.29 1.91
CA VAL A 256 11.97 -9.87 0.50
C VAL A 256 11.40 -8.46 0.40
N HIS A 257 12.19 -7.54 -0.16
CA HIS A 257 11.70 -6.24 -0.63
C HIS A 257 11.36 -6.33 -2.11
N VAL A 258 10.06 -6.29 -2.42
CA VAL A 258 9.55 -6.15 -3.77
C VAL A 258 9.54 -4.65 -4.11
N ALA A 259 10.71 -4.18 -4.54
CA ALA A 259 10.93 -2.79 -4.94
C ALA A 259 10.19 -2.48 -6.25
N HIS A 260 9.24 -1.54 -6.22
CA HIS A 260 8.59 -1.05 -7.45
C HIS A 260 9.12 0.30 -7.93
N GLY A 261 9.16 0.49 -9.25
CA GLY A 261 9.46 1.77 -9.90
C GLY A 261 8.27 2.74 -9.90
N LEU A 262 8.46 3.97 -10.32
CA LEU A 262 7.42 5.02 -10.32
C LEU A 262 6.45 4.91 -11.50
N ILE A 263 5.25 5.48 -11.34
CA ILE A 263 4.35 5.76 -12.47
C ILE A 263 4.71 7.13 -13.07
N ARG A 264 4.81 7.20 -14.40
CA ARG A 264 5.17 8.39 -15.18
C ARG A 264 4.17 8.63 -16.31
N TRP A 265 4.02 9.88 -16.76
CA TRP A 265 3.35 10.19 -18.03
C TRP A 265 4.34 10.05 -19.19
N LYS A 266 3.84 9.99 -20.43
CA LYS A 266 4.70 10.05 -21.63
C LYS A 266 5.57 11.30 -21.65
N GLU A 267 5.03 12.43 -21.18
CA GLU A 267 5.66 13.76 -21.19
C GLU A 267 6.61 13.99 -19.99
N GLY A 268 6.83 12.98 -19.13
CA GLY A 268 7.76 13.03 -18.00
C GLY A 268 7.20 12.42 -16.72
N LYS A 269 7.77 12.80 -15.56
CA LYS A 269 7.24 12.34 -14.26
C LYS A 269 5.74 12.67 -14.14
N PHE A 270 5.03 11.94 -13.27
CA PHE A 270 3.82 12.45 -12.59
C PHE A 270 4.23 13.69 -11.77
N SER A 271 4.62 14.75 -12.45
CA SER A 271 5.01 16.01 -11.86
C SER A 271 3.74 16.84 -11.88
N THR A 272 3.41 17.27 -10.67
CA THR A 272 2.65 18.46 -10.27
C THR A 272 3.07 19.69 -11.08
N ARG A 273 2.95 19.69 -12.41
CA ARG A 273 3.19 20.89 -13.25
C ARG A 273 2.22 22.03 -12.91
N LYS A 274 1.26 21.80 -12.02
CA LYS A 274 0.36 22.78 -11.38
C LYS A 274 0.08 22.53 -9.88
N GLY A 275 0.93 21.78 -9.17
CA GLY A 275 0.73 21.54 -7.72
C GLY A 275 -0.38 20.54 -7.35
N THR A 276 -1.06 19.90 -8.31
CA THR A 276 -2.14 18.94 -8.04
C THR A 276 -1.62 17.49 -8.07
N THR A 277 -1.70 16.79 -6.94
CA THR A 277 -1.53 15.34 -6.86
C THR A 277 -2.62 14.69 -7.70
N ILE A 278 -2.26 13.76 -8.58
CA ILE A 278 -3.29 13.01 -9.32
C ILE A 278 -3.81 11.90 -8.42
N HIS A 279 -5.10 11.96 -8.14
CA HIS A 279 -5.79 10.99 -7.30
C HIS A 279 -6.09 9.72 -8.10
N LEU A 280 -5.90 8.56 -7.47
CA LEU A 280 -6.15 7.28 -8.10
C LEU A 280 -7.61 7.14 -8.53
N LYS A 281 -8.55 7.65 -7.73
CA LYS A 281 -9.97 7.62 -8.06
C LYS A 281 -10.27 8.25 -9.41
N GLU A 282 -9.69 9.41 -9.71
CA GLU A 282 -9.88 10.10 -11.01
C GLU A 282 -9.38 9.24 -12.18
N VAL A 283 -8.26 8.55 -11.99
CA VAL A 283 -7.69 7.65 -13.01
C VAL A 283 -8.58 6.42 -13.21
N LEU A 284 -9.12 5.84 -12.14
CA LEU A 284 -10.05 4.71 -12.26
C LEU A 284 -11.36 5.15 -12.92
N ASP A 285 -11.93 6.28 -12.52
CA ASP A 285 -13.17 6.82 -13.10
C ASP A 285 -12.99 7.12 -14.60
N GLU A 286 -11.87 7.73 -15.01
CA GLU A 286 -11.56 7.99 -16.42
C GLU A 286 -11.33 6.68 -17.20
N ALA A 287 -10.68 5.68 -16.61
CA ALA A 287 -10.52 4.37 -17.23
C ALA A 287 -11.87 3.70 -17.51
N VAL A 288 -12.79 3.74 -16.55
CA VAL A 288 -14.14 3.20 -16.68
C VAL A 288 -14.94 3.99 -17.71
N LYS A 289 -14.85 5.32 -17.71
CA LYS A 289 -15.53 6.17 -18.69
C LYS A 289 -15.10 5.84 -20.13
N ARG A 290 -13.80 5.72 -20.39
CA ARG A 290 -13.28 5.35 -21.73
C ARG A 290 -13.69 3.93 -22.11
N ALA A 291 -13.68 2.99 -21.15
CA ALA A 291 -14.14 1.63 -21.40
C ALA A 291 -15.64 1.57 -21.74
N ALA A 292 -16.45 2.47 -21.20
CA ALA A 292 -17.88 2.56 -21.50
C ALA A 292 -18.17 2.95 -22.95
N GLU A 293 -17.27 3.69 -23.61
CA GLU A 293 -17.36 4.01 -25.05
C GLU A 293 -17.23 2.76 -25.93
N ILE A 294 -16.53 1.73 -25.42
CA ILE A 294 -16.39 0.42 -26.08
C ILE A 294 -17.61 -0.45 -25.75
N ASN A 295 -17.94 -0.59 -24.47
CA ASN A 295 -19.07 -1.39 -23.99
C ASN A 295 -19.50 -0.95 -22.59
N GLN A 296 -20.70 -0.38 -22.49
CA GLN A 296 -21.23 0.19 -21.24
C GLN A 296 -21.44 -0.87 -20.14
N ASP A 297 -21.90 -2.07 -20.49
CA ASP A 297 -22.22 -3.14 -19.52
C ASP A 297 -20.98 -3.71 -18.83
N SER A 298 -19.82 -3.63 -19.49
CA SER A 298 -18.54 -4.19 -18.99
C SER A 298 -17.49 -3.12 -18.66
N ALA A 299 -17.87 -1.84 -18.71
CA ALA A 299 -16.99 -0.70 -18.53
C ALA A 299 -16.14 -0.77 -17.26
N ILE A 300 -16.72 -1.16 -16.13
CA ILE A 300 -16.00 -1.29 -14.86
C ILE A 300 -14.94 -2.39 -14.95
N ALA A 301 -15.32 -3.59 -15.40
CA ALA A 301 -14.40 -4.71 -15.50
C ALA A 301 -13.26 -4.42 -16.49
N VAL A 302 -13.58 -3.78 -17.62
CA VAL A 302 -12.62 -3.42 -18.67
C VAL A 302 -11.70 -2.30 -18.22
N GLY A 303 -12.23 -1.20 -17.69
CA GLY A 303 -11.42 -0.06 -17.23
C GLY A 303 -10.48 -0.44 -16.10
N ILE A 304 -10.99 -1.11 -15.05
CA ILE A 304 -10.17 -1.54 -13.91
C ILE A 304 -9.17 -2.62 -14.34
N GLY A 305 -9.60 -3.58 -15.16
CA GLY A 305 -8.73 -4.62 -15.70
C GLY A 305 -7.58 -4.04 -16.53
N ALA A 306 -7.85 -3.01 -17.33
CA ALA A 306 -6.84 -2.30 -18.10
C ALA A 306 -5.80 -1.62 -17.19
N VAL A 307 -6.24 -0.88 -16.17
CA VAL A 307 -5.35 -0.21 -15.20
C VAL A 307 -4.47 -1.22 -14.47
N LYS A 308 -5.06 -2.28 -13.92
CA LYS A 308 -4.30 -3.31 -13.19
C LYS A 308 -3.32 -4.05 -14.10
N TYR A 309 -3.77 -4.45 -15.28
CA TYR A 309 -2.93 -5.22 -16.19
C TYR A 309 -1.78 -4.40 -16.77
N ASN A 310 -2.01 -3.11 -17.04
CA ASN A 310 -0.95 -2.24 -17.54
C ASN A 310 0.23 -2.09 -16.57
N ASP A 311 -0.06 -2.15 -15.27
CA ASP A 311 0.97 -2.21 -14.23
C ASP A 311 1.58 -3.61 -14.12
N LEU A 312 0.75 -4.64 -13.94
CA LEU A 312 1.21 -6.02 -13.67
C LEU A 312 1.95 -6.71 -14.82
N LYS A 313 1.77 -6.25 -16.06
CA LYS A 313 2.52 -6.77 -17.22
C LYS A 313 3.98 -6.31 -17.25
N GLN A 314 4.33 -5.30 -16.47
CA GLN A 314 5.67 -4.72 -16.41
C GLN A 314 6.48 -5.37 -15.28
N ASN A 315 7.80 -5.29 -15.38
CA ASN A 315 8.65 -5.66 -14.24
C ASN A 315 8.37 -4.69 -13.07
N PRO A 316 8.16 -5.19 -11.83
CA PRO A 316 7.93 -4.33 -10.68
C PRO A 316 8.98 -3.21 -10.55
N ARG A 317 10.27 -3.53 -10.70
CA ARG A 317 11.39 -2.59 -10.50
C ARG A 317 11.47 -1.47 -11.53
N THR A 318 10.84 -1.63 -12.70
CA THR A 318 10.89 -0.62 -13.75
C THR A 318 9.78 0.41 -13.58
N ASP A 319 10.05 1.64 -13.98
CA ASP A 319 9.02 2.68 -14.06
C ASP A 319 7.97 2.32 -15.12
N VAL A 320 6.71 2.67 -14.85
CA VAL A 320 5.58 2.42 -15.75
C VAL A 320 5.17 3.74 -16.39
N ILE A 321 5.17 3.77 -17.73
CA ILE A 321 4.64 4.90 -18.49
C ILE A 321 3.13 4.69 -18.65
N PHE A 322 2.36 5.66 -18.18
CA PHE A 322 0.91 5.68 -18.30
C PHE A 322 0.52 6.20 -19.68
N ASP A 323 -0.21 5.38 -20.43
CA ASP A 323 -0.67 5.65 -21.78
C ASP A 323 -2.08 5.06 -21.96
N TRP A 324 -3.07 5.94 -22.09
CA TRP A 324 -4.47 5.56 -22.24
C TRP A 324 -4.73 4.67 -23.45
N GLU A 325 -4.09 4.97 -24.58
CA GLU A 325 -4.31 4.26 -25.84
C GLU A 325 -3.78 2.83 -25.74
N GLN A 326 -2.55 2.66 -25.25
CA GLN A 326 -1.95 1.34 -25.06
C GLN A 326 -2.66 0.52 -23.98
N MET A 327 -3.06 1.16 -22.88
CA MET A 327 -3.71 0.49 -21.76
C MET A 327 -5.09 -0.06 -22.16
N LEU A 328 -5.86 0.71 -22.93
CA LEU A 328 -7.23 0.36 -23.32
C LEU A 328 -7.34 -0.36 -24.69
N SER A 329 -6.20 -0.62 -25.35
CA SER A 329 -6.18 -1.27 -26.66
C SER A 329 -6.86 -2.65 -26.63
N LEU A 330 -7.64 -2.98 -27.66
CA LEU A 330 -8.20 -4.32 -27.89
C LEU A 330 -7.25 -5.22 -28.70
N GLN A 331 -5.99 -4.83 -28.84
CA GLN A 331 -4.97 -5.58 -29.56
C GLN A 331 -3.68 -5.67 -28.73
N GLY A 332 -2.87 -6.69 -28.98
CA GLY A 332 -1.56 -6.85 -28.34
C GLY A 332 -1.64 -7.27 -26.87
N ASN A 333 -0.72 -6.77 -26.05
CA ASN A 333 -0.57 -7.18 -24.65
C ASN A 333 -1.24 -6.18 -23.68
N SER A 334 -2.57 -6.27 -23.56
CA SER A 334 -3.41 -5.38 -22.75
C SER A 334 -4.49 -6.13 -21.96
N GLY A 335 -5.01 -5.49 -20.91
CA GLY A 335 -6.11 -6.05 -20.09
C GLY A 335 -7.39 -6.27 -20.91
N PRO A 336 -7.87 -5.28 -21.68
CA PRO A 336 -9.05 -5.44 -22.51
C PRO A 336 -8.90 -6.52 -23.58
N TYR A 337 -7.72 -6.69 -24.18
CA TYR A 337 -7.47 -7.78 -25.13
C TYR A 337 -7.64 -9.16 -24.49
N LEU A 338 -7.13 -9.37 -23.27
CA LEU A 338 -7.30 -10.64 -22.55
C LEU A 338 -8.78 -10.92 -22.21
N GLN A 339 -9.50 -9.90 -21.76
CA GLN A 339 -10.92 -10.02 -21.45
C GLN A 339 -11.77 -10.27 -22.71
N TYR A 340 -11.46 -9.59 -23.81
CA TYR A 340 -12.08 -9.82 -25.12
C TYR A 340 -11.80 -11.24 -25.63
N THR A 341 -10.57 -11.73 -25.47
CA THR A 341 -10.19 -13.10 -25.84
C THR A 341 -11.00 -14.13 -25.05
N TYR A 342 -11.17 -13.91 -23.74
CA TYR A 342 -12.03 -14.73 -22.90
C TYR A 342 -13.49 -14.70 -23.38
N ALA A 343 -14.07 -13.51 -23.58
CA ALA A 343 -15.44 -13.33 -24.07
C ALA A 343 -15.68 -14.04 -25.41
N ARG A 344 -14.77 -13.87 -26.37
CA ARG A 344 -14.83 -14.54 -27.67
C ARG A 344 -14.77 -16.06 -27.53
N THR A 345 -13.93 -16.58 -26.63
CA THR A 345 -13.84 -18.02 -26.37
C THR A 345 -15.18 -18.56 -25.83
N GLN A 346 -15.82 -17.84 -24.90
CA GLN A 346 -17.16 -18.20 -24.40
C GLN A 346 -18.22 -18.14 -25.51
N SER A 347 -18.17 -17.14 -26.39
CA SER A 347 -19.08 -17.04 -27.54
C SER A 347 -18.95 -18.23 -28.50
N VAL A 348 -17.72 -18.69 -28.77
CA VAL A 348 -17.48 -19.89 -29.59
C VAL A 348 -18.06 -21.14 -28.92
N LEU A 349 -17.83 -21.32 -27.61
CA LEU A 349 -18.40 -22.45 -26.86
C LEU A 349 -19.94 -22.44 -26.90
N ALA A 350 -20.56 -21.28 -26.68
CA ALA A 350 -22.02 -21.15 -26.72
C ALA A 350 -22.62 -21.47 -28.10
N LYS A 351 -21.92 -21.12 -29.20
CA LYS A 351 -22.34 -21.40 -30.57
C LYS A 351 -22.12 -22.84 -31.02
N SER A 352 -21.24 -23.57 -30.34
CA SER A 352 -20.73 -24.85 -30.85
C SER A 352 -21.70 -26.05 -30.73
N GLU A 353 -22.92 -25.89 -30.20
CA GLU A 353 -23.88 -26.99 -29.89
C GLU A 353 -23.26 -28.20 -29.16
N PHE A 354 -22.04 -28.06 -28.63
CA PHE A 354 -21.32 -29.13 -27.98
C PHE A 354 -22.07 -29.44 -26.68
N LEU A 355 -22.61 -30.65 -26.58
CA LEU A 355 -23.30 -31.14 -25.38
C LEU A 355 -22.31 -31.15 -24.21
N ILE A 356 -22.25 -30.03 -23.49
CA ILE A 356 -21.62 -29.86 -22.19
C ILE A 356 -22.54 -30.53 -21.13
N SER A 357 -22.96 -31.78 -21.35
CA SER A 357 -23.77 -32.52 -20.38
C SER A 357 -22.95 -33.00 -19.18
N ASN A 358 -21.61 -32.95 -19.26
CA ASN A 358 -20.70 -33.43 -18.21
C ASN A 358 -19.74 -32.37 -17.63
N PHE A 359 -19.84 -31.10 -18.04
CA PHE A 359 -18.99 -30.03 -17.49
C PHE A 359 -19.86 -28.89 -16.94
N LYS A 360 -19.90 -28.70 -15.62
CA LYS A 360 -20.51 -27.50 -15.03
C LYS A 360 -19.59 -26.30 -15.31
N ILE A 361 -19.80 -25.62 -16.45
CA ILE A 361 -19.21 -24.31 -16.68
C ILE A 361 -20.16 -23.29 -16.05
N ASN A 362 -19.66 -22.55 -15.06
CA ASN A 362 -20.43 -21.52 -14.37
C ASN A 362 -20.63 -20.33 -15.34
N SER A 363 -21.78 -20.27 -16.01
CA SER A 363 -22.02 -19.42 -17.19
C SER A 363 -22.50 -17.99 -16.88
N ASN A 364 -22.29 -17.48 -15.67
CA ASN A 364 -22.79 -16.16 -15.27
C ASN A 364 -21.81 -15.01 -15.56
N PHE A 365 -21.33 -14.83 -16.80
CA PHE A 365 -20.53 -13.64 -17.13
C PHE A 365 -20.76 -13.13 -18.56
N LYS A 366 -21.53 -12.03 -18.66
CA LYS A 366 -21.56 -11.16 -19.85
C LYS A 366 -20.34 -10.24 -19.78
N LEU A 367 -19.24 -10.61 -20.43
CA LEU A 367 -18.13 -9.70 -20.73
C LEU A 367 -18.07 -9.56 -22.25
N LEU A 368 -18.02 -8.32 -22.75
CA LEU A 368 -17.71 -7.95 -24.14
C LEU A 368 -18.28 -8.85 -25.25
N ASN A 369 -19.56 -9.21 -25.16
CA ASN A 369 -20.27 -9.71 -26.34
C ASN A 369 -20.67 -8.49 -27.18
N ALA A 370 -20.05 -8.37 -28.35
CA ALA A 370 -20.49 -7.46 -29.40
C ALA A 370 -21.80 -7.91 -30.02
#